data_AF-A0A3R8SC67-F1
#
_entry.id   AF-A0A3R8SC67-F1
#
_cell.length_a   1.000
_cell.length_b   1.000
_cell.length_c   1.000
_cell.angle_alpha   90.00
_cell.angle_beta   90.00
_cell.angle_gamma   90.00
#
_symmetry.space_group_name_H-M   'P 1'
#
loop_
_entity.id
_entity.type
_entity.pdbx_description
1 polymer ?
#
loop_
_entity_poly.entity_id
_entity_poly.type
_entity_poly.pdbx_seq_one_letter_code
_entity_poly.pdbx_strand_id
1 'polypeptide(L)'
;MTKFFLLISVFSFSGVVLAETPKLKSKDDYRNDSHQICVKKWTKRNELDRRMYNHCMEGQMEGYEKVKELHLYADQDFYSKTAYPYCIKNWTKRGVVDTRMLAHCLEKEVEGIKDVMYYRKQYGEEQVNKIVGRALSRYGSWNMAAYSVEKAIE
;
A
#
# COMPACT_ATOMS: atom_id res chain seq x y z
N MET A 1 -22.26 24.56 58.53
CA MET A 1 -22.50 24.17 57.11
C MET A 1 -21.17 23.72 56.51
N THR A 2 -20.88 22.43 56.58
CA THR A 2 -19.67 21.80 56.07
C THR A 2 -19.85 21.48 54.58
N LYS A 3 -19.05 22.10 53.70
CA LYS A 3 -19.05 21.80 52.26
C LYS A 3 -18.02 20.71 51.99
N PHE A 4 -18.50 19.53 51.62
CA PHE A 4 -17.69 18.43 51.09
C PHE A 4 -17.38 18.70 49.62
N PHE A 5 -16.10 18.82 49.25
CA PHE A 5 -15.64 18.82 47.87
C PHE A 5 -15.32 17.38 47.45
N LEU A 6 -16.10 16.84 46.52
CA LEU A 6 -15.83 15.57 45.85
C LEU A 6 -14.93 15.82 44.63
N LEU A 7 -13.67 15.40 44.73
CA LEU A 7 -12.72 15.34 43.61
C LEU A 7 -12.99 14.05 42.81
N ILE A 8 -13.58 14.19 41.63
CA ILE A 8 -13.72 13.09 40.67
C ILE A 8 -12.43 13.04 39.83
N SER A 9 -11.58 12.05 40.13
CA SER A 9 -10.41 11.70 39.30
C SER A 9 -10.88 10.98 38.04
N VAL A 10 -10.84 11.66 36.89
CA VAL A 10 -11.10 11.06 35.58
C VAL A 10 -9.80 10.39 35.11
N PHE A 11 -9.67 9.10 35.38
CA PHE A 11 -8.66 8.26 34.74
C PHE A 11 -8.98 8.14 33.24
N SER A 12 -8.31 8.97 32.45
CA SER A 12 -8.33 8.86 31.00
C SER A 12 -7.53 7.64 30.59
N PHE A 13 -8.21 6.51 30.37
CA PHE A 13 -7.62 5.36 29.68
C PHE A 13 -7.35 5.80 28.23
N SER A 14 -6.12 6.18 27.95
CA SER A 14 -5.61 6.31 26.58
C SER A 14 -5.65 4.92 25.95
N GLY A 15 -6.73 4.61 25.22
CA GLY A 15 -6.84 3.40 24.43
C GLY A 15 -5.71 3.36 23.42
N VAL A 16 -4.76 2.43 23.58
CA VAL A 16 -3.76 2.13 22.58
C VAL A 16 -4.51 1.49 21.40
N VAL A 17 -4.74 2.27 20.35
CA VAL A 17 -5.26 1.76 19.07
C VAL A 17 -4.10 0.98 18.42
N LEU A 18 -4.10 -0.34 18.61
CA LEU A 18 -3.28 -1.24 17.79
C LEU A 18 -3.80 -1.12 16.35
N ALA A 19 -2.97 -0.57 15.46
CA ALA A 19 -3.28 -0.52 14.04
C ALA A 19 -3.42 -1.95 13.52
N GLU A 20 -4.63 -2.32 13.11
CA GLU A 20 -4.92 -3.64 12.57
C GLU A 20 -4.19 -3.81 11.23
N THR A 21 -3.44 -4.90 11.08
CA THR A 21 -2.75 -5.22 9.82
C THR A 21 -3.79 -5.36 8.71
N PRO A 22 -3.65 -4.69 7.56
CA PRO A 22 -4.66 -4.72 6.52
C PRO A 22 -4.84 -6.14 5.99
N LYS A 23 -6.06 -6.66 6.11
CA LYS A 23 -6.39 -8.01 5.67
C LYS A 23 -6.42 -8.08 4.13
N LEU A 24 -5.69 -9.03 3.56
CA LEU A 24 -5.81 -9.35 2.13
C LEU A 24 -7.19 -9.93 1.81
N LYS A 25 -7.67 -9.66 0.59
CA LYS A 25 -8.83 -10.39 0.05
C LYS A 25 -8.49 -11.88 -0.09
N SER A 26 -9.52 -12.73 -0.14
CA SER A 26 -9.31 -14.15 -0.42
C SER A 26 -8.79 -14.37 -1.84
N LYS A 27 -8.21 -15.56 -2.10
CA LYS A 27 -7.77 -15.94 -3.46
C LYS A 27 -8.93 -15.90 -4.46
N ASP A 28 -10.12 -16.31 -4.04
CA ASP A 28 -11.32 -16.33 -4.89
C ASP A 28 -11.82 -14.92 -5.19
N ASP A 29 -11.76 -14.00 -4.23
CA ASP A 29 -12.09 -12.60 -4.48
C ASP A 29 -11.15 -11.95 -5.49
N TYR A 30 -9.83 -12.16 -5.36
CA TYR A 30 -8.86 -11.68 -6.35
C TYR A 30 -9.06 -12.33 -7.72
N ARG A 31 -9.39 -13.62 -7.76
CA ARG A 31 -9.73 -14.32 -9.01
C ARG A 31 -10.98 -13.72 -9.65
N ASN A 32 -12.00 -13.38 -8.88
CA ASN A 32 -13.23 -12.75 -9.37
C ASN A 32 -12.97 -11.33 -9.90
N ASP A 33 -12.14 -10.53 -9.21
CA ASP A 33 -11.70 -9.22 -9.70
C ASP A 33 -10.94 -9.36 -11.03
N SER A 34 -10.01 -10.32 -11.09
CA SER A 34 -9.23 -10.63 -12.29
C SER A 34 -10.12 -11.02 -13.46
N HIS A 35 -11.12 -11.87 -13.22
CA HIS A 35 -12.10 -12.27 -14.22
C HIS A 35 -12.82 -11.05 -14.81
N GLN A 36 -13.33 -10.15 -13.96
CA GLN A 36 -14.01 -8.93 -14.41
C GLN A 36 -13.10 -8.05 -15.28
N ILE A 37 -11.83 -7.87 -14.89
CA ILE A 37 -10.85 -7.12 -15.67
C ILE A 37 -10.61 -7.78 -17.03
N CYS A 38 -10.32 -9.08 -17.02
CA CYS A 38 -9.89 -9.80 -18.22
C CYS A 38 -11.03 -9.99 -19.23
N VAL A 39 -12.24 -10.30 -18.79
CA VAL A 39 -13.43 -10.36 -19.67
C VAL A 39 -13.66 -9.00 -20.31
N LYS A 40 -13.66 -7.93 -19.51
CA LYS A 40 -13.89 -6.58 -20.03
C LYS A 40 -12.83 -6.16 -21.04
N LYS A 41 -11.56 -6.49 -20.79
CA LYS A 41 -10.43 -6.09 -21.65
C LYS A 41 -10.39 -6.84 -22.97
N TRP A 42 -10.78 -8.13 -22.97
CA TRP A 42 -10.58 -9.03 -24.11
C TRP A 42 -11.87 -9.47 -24.79
N THR A 43 -13.02 -8.92 -24.38
CA THR A 43 -14.28 -9.04 -25.13
C THR A 43 -14.40 -7.88 -26.09
N LYS A 44 -14.55 -8.16 -27.39
CA LYS A 44 -14.80 -7.16 -28.43
C LYS A 44 -15.95 -7.64 -29.30
N ARG A 45 -16.95 -6.78 -29.56
CA ARG A 45 -18.14 -7.14 -30.35
C ARG A 45 -18.83 -8.42 -29.83
N ASN A 46 -18.94 -8.55 -28.50
CA ASN A 46 -19.50 -9.71 -27.80
C ASN A 46 -18.73 -11.04 -28.00
N GLU A 47 -17.54 -10.99 -28.58
CA GLU A 47 -16.65 -12.16 -28.71
C GLU A 47 -15.47 -12.02 -27.76
N LEU A 48 -15.26 -13.05 -26.93
CA LEU A 48 -14.13 -13.13 -26.02
C LEU A 48 -12.92 -13.73 -26.73
N ASP A 49 -11.82 -12.98 -26.81
CA ASP A 49 -10.52 -13.55 -27.16
C ASP A 49 -10.04 -14.44 -26.01
N ARG A 50 -10.30 -15.75 -26.13
CA ARG A 50 -9.98 -16.74 -25.09
C ARG A 50 -8.49 -16.81 -24.78
N ARG A 51 -7.62 -16.67 -25.79
CA ARG A 51 -6.17 -16.72 -25.59
C ARG A 51 -5.70 -15.53 -24.76
N MET A 52 -6.15 -14.33 -25.12
CA MET A 52 -5.77 -13.11 -24.40
C MET A 52 -6.42 -13.02 -23.02
N TYR A 53 -7.65 -13.54 -22.87
CA TYR A 53 -8.28 -13.73 -21.57
C TYR A 53 -7.44 -14.62 -20.65
N ASN A 54 -7.02 -15.79 -21.12
CA ASN A 54 -6.20 -16.72 -20.33
C ASN A 54 -4.86 -16.09 -19.92
N HIS A 55 -4.16 -15.44 -20.87
CA HIS A 55 -2.92 -14.73 -20.59
C HIS A 55 -3.11 -13.60 -19.56
N CYS A 56 -4.24 -12.89 -19.63
CA CYS A 56 -4.59 -11.88 -18.63
C CYS A 56 -4.84 -12.49 -17.25
N MET A 57 -5.60 -13.58 -17.18
CA MET A 57 -5.88 -14.27 -15.91
C MET A 57 -4.60 -14.78 -15.27
N GLU A 58 -3.71 -15.38 -16.04
CA GLU A 58 -2.40 -15.84 -15.58
C GLU A 58 -1.60 -14.70 -14.94
N GLY A 59 -1.40 -13.59 -15.68
CA GLY A 59 -0.65 -12.45 -15.15
C GLY A 59 -1.31 -11.75 -13.95
N GLN A 60 -2.65 -11.80 -13.83
CA GLN A 60 -3.33 -11.30 -12.65
C GLN A 60 -3.12 -12.21 -11.43
N MET A 61 -3.13 -13.53 -11.63
CA MET A 61 -2.89 -14.51 -10.57
C MET A 61 -1.42 -14.61 -10.15
N GLU A 62 -0.47 -14.38 -11.06
CA GLU A 62 0.94 -14.14 -10.70
C GLU A 62 1.06 -12.92 -9.78
N GLY A 63 0.33 -11.85 -10.10
CA GLY A 63 0.21 -10.67 -9.23
C GLY A 63 -0.31 -11.02 -7.83
N TYR A 64 -1.30 -11.92 -7.72
CA TYR A 64 -1.81 -12.38 -6.42
C TYR A 64 -0.73 -13.06 -5.58
N GLU A 65 0.01 -14.01 -6.16
CA GLU A 65 1.08 -14.69 -5.43
C GLU A 65 2.16 -13.67 -5.00
N LYS A 66 2.44 -12.66 -5.83
CA LYS A 66 3.36 -11.58 -5.47
C LYS A 66 2.85 -10.69 -4.34
N VAL A 67 1.57 -10.30 -4.36
CA VAL A 67 0.95 -9.55 -3.25
C VAL A 67 1.03 -10.35 -1.95
N LYS A 68 0.80 -11.66 -2.00
CA LYS A 68 0.90 -12.54 -0.83
C LYS A 68 2.32 -12.59 -0.28
N GLU A 69 3.34 -12.70 -1.14
CA GLU A 69 4.75 -12.60 -0.71
C GLU A 69 5.05 -11.26 -0.04
N LEU A 70 4.67 -10.15 -0.68
CA LEU A 70 4.92 -8.79 -0.19
C LEU A 70 4.13 -8.49 1.09
N HIS A 71 3.01 -9.17 1.33
CA HIS A 71 2.25 -9.02 2.56
C HIS A 71 2.98 -9.60 3.78
N LEU A 72 3.87 -10.57 3.57
CA LEU A 72 4.72 -11.16 4.61
C LEU A 72 6.01 -10.35 4.85
N TYR A 73 6.13 -9.15 4.28
CA TYR A 73 7.32 -8.32 4.38
C TYR A 73 7.66 -7.98 5.84
N ALA A 74 8.95 -7.98 6.19
CA ALA A 74 9.41 -7.89 7.58
C ALA A 74 9.07 -6.55 8.25
N ASP A 75 9.06 -5.45 7.51
CA ASP A 75 8.60 -4.15 8.00
C ASP A 75 7.08 -3.99 7.80
N GLN A 76 6.35 -4.59 8.74
CA GLN A 76 4.89 -4.56 8.74
C GLN A 76 4.32 -3.15 8.96
N ASP A 77 5.06 -2.24 9.60
CA ASP A 77 4.55 -0.88 9.87
C ASP A 77 4.51 -0.05 8.60
N PHE A 78 5.62 -0.05 7.85
CA PHE A 78 5.69 0.53 6.52
C PHE A 78 4.58 -0.02 5.61
N TYR A 79 4.49 -1.35 5.57
CA TYR A 79 3.57 -2.04 4.67
C TYR A 79 2.12 -1.67 5.00
N SER A 80 1.74 -1.83 6.27
CA SER A 80 0.36 -1.68 6.73
C SER A 80 -0.12 -0.22 6.74
N LYS A 81 0.73 0.73 7.12
CA LYS A 81 0.33 2.13 7.29
C LYS A 81 0.50 2.98 6.04
N THR A 82 1.40 2.61 5.14
CA THR A 82 1.73 3.44 3.97
C THR A 82 1.54 2.70 2.65
N ALA A 83 2.39 1.71 2.36
CA ALA A 83 2.49 1.13 1.03
C ALA A 83 1.20 0.43 0.58
N TYR A 84 0.64 -0.44 1.43
CA TYR A 84 -0.59 -1.15 1.08
C TYR A 84 -1.79 -0.21 0.95
N PRO A 85 -2.10 0.69 1.91
CA PRO A 85 -3.16 1.69 1.74
C PRO A 85 -3.01 2.55 0.48
N TYR A 86 -1.80 2.99 0.16
CA TYR A 86 -1.53 3.76 -1.04
C TYR A 86 -1.81 2.94 -2.31
N CYS A 87 -1.23 1.75 -2.41
CA CYS A 87 -1.32 0.92 -3.61
C CYS A 87 -2.73 0.37 -3.82
N ILE A 88 -3.39 -0.15 -2.77
CA ILE A 88 -4.75 -0.67 -2.90
C ILE A 88 -5.72 0.43 -3.33
N LYS A 89 -5.57 1.65 -2.82
CA LYS A 89 -6.40 2.80 -3.21
C LYS A 89 -6.23 3.16 -4.69
N ASN A 90 -5.00 3.18 -5.18
CA ASN A 90 -4.70 3.58 -6.57
C ASN A 90 -5.08 2.50 -7.60
N TRP A 91 -5.04 1.22 -7.20
CA TRP A 91 -5.27 0.08 -8.08
C TRP A 91 -6.59 -0.65 -7.83
N THR A 92 -7.48 -0.08 -7.01
CA THR A 92 -8.88 -0.49 -6.90
C THR A 92 -9.77 0.49 -7.63
N LYS A 93 -10.58 0.01 -8.58
CA LYS A 93 -11.57 0.82 -9.30
C LYS A 93 -12.94 0.18 -9.19
N ARG A 94 -13.89 0.89 -8.57
CA ARG A 94 -15.27 0.40 -8.34
C ARG A 94 -15.29 -0.97 -7.65
N GLY A 95 -14.47 -1.13 -6.60
CA GLY A 95 -14.36 -2.38 -5.83
C GLY A 95 -13.50 -3.49 -6.46
N VAL A 96 -13.15 -3.36 -7.75
CA VAL A 96 -12.34 -4.33 -8.48
C VAL A 96 -10.86 -3.97 -8.37
N VAL A 97 -10.06 -4.88 -7.83
CA VAL A 97 -8.60 -4.69 -7.68
C VAL A 97 -7.87 -5.21 -8.91
N ASP A 98 -7.05 -4.37 -9.52
CA ASP A 98 -6.05 -4.81 -10.49
C ASP A 98 -4.86 -5.40 -9.74
N THR A 99 -4.91 -6.70 -9.50
CA THR A 99 -3.98 -7.42 -8.62
C THR A 99 -2.55 -7.37 -9.14
N ARG A 100 -2.38 -7.45 -10.47
CA ARG A 100 -1.07 -7.28 -11.11
C ARG A 100 -0.49 -5.88 -10.85
N MET A 101 -1.31 -4.84 -10.98
CA MET A 101 -0.83 -3.48 -10.75
C MET A 101 -0.64 -3.16 -9.27
N LEU A 102 -1.44 -3.77 -8.39
CA LEU A 102 -1.23 -3.74 -6.94
C LEU A 102 0.13 -4.32 -6.57
N ALA A 103 0.46 -5.51 -7.09
CA ALA A 103 1.77 -6.14 -6.88
C ALA A 103 2.91 -5.21 -7.34
N HIS A 104 2.83 -4.71 -8.57
CA HIS A 104 3.83 -3.80 -9.13
C HIS A 104 4.01 -2.53 -8.29
N CYS A 105 2.92 -1.95 -7.80
CA CYS A 105 2.98 -0.78 -6.93
C CYS A 105 3.69 -1.09 -5.61
N LEU A 106 3.34 -2.20 -4.96
CA LEU A 106 3.96 -2.61 -3.69
C LEU A 106 5.47 -2.86 -3.86
N GLU A 107 5.90 -3.46 -4.97
CA GLU A 107 7.33 -3.60 -5.29
C GLU A 107 8.02 -2.25 -5.38
N LYS A 108 7.41 -1.27 -6.06
CA LYS A 108 7.97 0.09 -6.14
C LYS A 108 8.04 0.79 -4.80
N GLU A 109 7.07 0.57 -3.92
CA GLU A 109 7.12 1.10 -2.56
C GLU A 109 8.28 0.48 -1.76
N VAL A 110 8.54 -0.82 -1.91
CA VAL A 110 9.68 -1.51 -1.28
C VAL A 110 11.02 -0.96 -1.80
N GLU A 111 11.17 -0.80 -3.11
CA GLU A 111 12.36 -0.17 -3.69
C GLU A 111 12.54 1.28 -3.19
N GLY A 112 11.45 2.05 -3.10
CA GLY A 112 11.48 3.41 -2.56
C GLY A 112 12.05 3.49 -1.13
N ILE A 113 11.74 2.54 -0.25
CA ILE A 113 12.42 2.51 1.07
C ILE A 113 13.92 2.26 0.90
N LYS A 114 14.31 1.28 0.08
CA LYS A 114 15.72 0.93 -0.11
C LYS A 114 16.51 2.16 -0.60
N ASP A 115 15.94 2.92 -1.52
CA ASP A 115 16.51 4.17 -2.02
C ASP A 115 16.60 5.22 -0.92
N VAL A 116 15.55 5.41 -0.11
CA VAL A 116 15.61 6.33 1.03
C VAL A 116 16.69 5.90 2.05
N MET A 117 16.82 4.61 2.33
CA MET A 117 17.88 4.09 3.22
C MET A 117 19.27 4.34 2.63
N TYR A 118 19.41 4.17 1.33
CA TYR A 118 20.64 4.51 0.62
C TYR A 118 20.96 6.00 0.76
N TYR A 119 20.00 6.89 0.48
CA TYR A 119 20.20 8.34 0.60
C TYR A 119 20.52 8.79 2.02
N ARG A 120 19.87 8.20 3.04
CA ARG A 120 20.19 8.46 4.45
C ARG A 120 21.66 8.19 4.77
N LYS A 121 22.22 7.09 4.23
CA LYS A 121 23.63 6.74 4.40
C LYS A 121 24.57 7.70 3.67
N GLN A 122 24.17 8.20 2.50
CA GLN A 122 25.02 9.07 1.69
C GLN A 122 25.00 10.54 2.13
N TYR A 123 23.83 11.06 2.48
CA TYR A 123 23.59 12.50 2.66
C TYR A 123 23.18 12.89 4.08
N GLY A 124 23.15 11.93 5.00
CA GLY A 124 22.78 12.13 6.39
C GLY A 124 21.28 11.98 6.64
N GLU A 125 20.95 11.35 7.77
CA GLU A 125 19.58 11.00 8.09
C GLU A 125 18.67 12.21 8.29
N GLU A 126 19.15 13.27 8.94
CA GLU A 126 18.35 14.44 9.29
C GLU A 126 17.82 15.16 8.03
N GLN A 127 18.71 15.44 7.08
CA GLN A 127 18.36 16.12 5.82
C GLN A 127 17.36 15.29 5.01
N VAL A 128 17.64 13.99 4.85
CA VAL A 128 16.78 13.08 4.08
C VAL A 128 15.42 12.91 4.76
N ASN A 129 15.38 12.75 6.08
CA ASN A 129 14.12 12.59 6.83
C ASN A 129 13.20 13.79 6.71
N LYS A 130 13.75 15.01 6.65
CA LYS A 130 12.96 16.23 6.43
C LYS A 130 12.24 16.22 5.07
N ILE A 131 12.90 15.74 4.02
CA ILE A 131 12.33 15.65 2.68
C ILE A 131 11.30 14.51 2.63
N VAL A 132 11.67 13.34 3.14
CA VAL A 132 10.82 12.15 3.19
C VAL A 132 9.54 12.43 3.97
N GLY A 133 9.62 13.06 5.14
CA GLY A 133 8.43 13.39 5.94
C GLY A 133 7.43 14.27 5.19
N ARG A 134 7.93 15.27 4.44
CA ARG A 134 7.08 16.12 3.58
C ARG A 134 6.48 15.35 2.42
N ALA A 135 7.28 14.51 1.75
CA ALA A 135 6.84 13.71 0.61
C ALA A 135 5.80 12.66 1.03
N LEU A 136 6.00 11.95 2.14
CA LEU A 136 5.03 11.00 2.68
C LEU A 136 3.73 11.70 3.10
N SER A 137 3.81 12.87 3.74
CA SER A 137 2.62 13.66 4.07
C SER A 137 1.84 14.09 2.82
N ARG A 138 2.53 14.38 1.71
CA ARG A 138 1.89 14.85 0.47
C ARG A 138 1.36 13.72 -0.40
N TYR A 139 2.13 12.64 -0.54
CA TYR A 139 1.89 11.60 -1.54
C TYR A 139 1.49 10.26 -0.92
N GLY A 140 1.85 10.00 0.34
CA GLY A 140 1.64 8.70 0.98
C GLY A 140 2.40 7.55 0.33
N SER A 141 3.51 7.84 -0.38
CA SER A 141 4.28 6.85 -1.14
C SER A 141 5.77 7.03 -0.90
N TRP A 142 6.44 5.91 -0.61
CA TRP A 142 7.88 5.82 -0.42
C TRP A 142 8.64 5.90 -1.73
N ASN A 143 8.08 5.38 -2.82
CA ASN A 143 8.65 5.60 -4.16
C ASN A 143 8.69 7.09 -4.51
N MET A 144 7.61 7.83 -4.21
CA MET A 144 7.59 9.28 -4.39
C MET A 144 8.47 10.05 -3.39
N ALA A 145 8.66 9.50 -2.18
CA ALA A 145 9.60 10.05 -1.22
C ALA A 145 11.06 9.91 -1.70
N ALA A 146 11.44 8.73 -2.19
CA ALA A 146 12.76 8.50 -2.81
C ALA A 146 13.00 9.46 -3.98
N TYR A 147 12.04 9.58 -4.89
CA TYR A 147 12.11 10.55 -6.00
C TYR A 147 12.29 12.00 -5.53
N SER A 148 11.59 12.38 -4.45
CA SER A 148 11.69 13.74 -3.89
C SER A 148 13.05 14.02 -3.26
N VAL A 149 13.70 12.99 -2.70
CA VAL A 149 15.07 13.08 -2.16
C VAL A 149 16.07 13.23 -3.30
N GLU A 150 15.99 12.37 -4.31
CA GLU A 150 16.83 12.43 -5.51
C GLU A 150 16.80 13.83 -6.14
N LYS A 151 15.60 14.37 -6.39
CA LYS A 151 15.41 15.70 -6.99
C LYS A 151 15.86 16.88 -6.14
N ALA A 152 16.03 16.70 -4.83
CA ALA A 152 16.45 17.76 -3.93
C ALA A 152 17.97 17.77 -3.70
N ILE A 153 18.67 16.71 -4.10
CA ILE A 153 20.10 16.52 -3.88
C ILE A 153 20.89 16.60 -5.19
N GLU A 154 20.26 16.36 -6.35
CA GLU A 154 20.72 16.82 -7.67
C GLU A 154 20.82 18.36 -7.73
#